data_AF-A0A7X6ZBR3-F1
#
_entry.id   AF-A0A7X6ZBR3-F1
#
_cell.length_a   1.000
_cell.length_b   1.000
_cell.length_c   1.000
_cell.angle_alpha   90.00
_cell.angle_beta   90.00
_cell.angle_gamma   90.00
#
_symmetry.space_group_name_H-M   'P 1'
#
loop_
_entity.id
_entity.type
_entity.pdbx_description
1 polymer ?
#
loop_
_entity_poly.entity_id
_entity_poly.type
_entity_poly.pdbx_seq_one_letter_code
_entity_poly.pdbx_strand_id
1 'polypeptide(L)'
;MSKELAGITLTSGLKNIGDSLIWFFDEWDEGRTYWGEEVNLGLVEGGVGIVTDKNFEKYAPQEVQDLVFAAIEDVRDGKVKVSSAIGDTTDGVVDLRESMKP
;
A
#
# COMPACT_ATOMS: atom_id res chain seq x y z
N MET A 1 14.44 6.01 14.19
CA MET A 1 15.52 5.98 13.18
C MET A 1 16.59 7.00 13.54
N SER A 2 17.86 6.75 13.20
CA SER A 2 18.88 7.80 13.34
C SER A 2 18.61 8.92 12.32
N LYS A 3 19.02 10.15 12.63
CA LYS A 3 18.86 11.30 11.71
C LYS A 3 19.56 11.06 10.36
N GLU A 4 20.68 10.34 10.39
CA GLU A 4 21.44 9.96 9.20
C GLU A 4 20.64 9.03 8.28
N LEU A 5 19.97 8.02 8.85
CA LEU A 5 19.16 7.07 8.08
C LEU A 5 17.91 7.75 7.49
N ALA A 6 17.29 8.66 8.24
CA ALA A 6 16.18 9.46 7.76
C ALA A 6 16.60 10.40 6.61
N GLY A 7 17.85 10.87 6.59
CA GLY A 7 18.39 11.73 5.54
C GLY A 7 18.60 11.04 4.19
N ILE A 8 18.79 9.72 4.18
CA ILE A 8 19.03 8.92 2.96
C ILE A 8 17.81 8.13 2.48
N THR A 9 16.75 8.08 3.29
CA THR A 9 15.51 7.37 2.94
C THR A 9 14.65 8.26 2.03
N LEU A 10 14.44 7.87 0.76
CA LEU A 10 13.65 8.66 -0.18
C LEU A 10 12.18 8.76 0.22
N THR A 11 11.56 7.62 0.50
CA THR A 11 10.16 7.49 0.93
C THR A 11 10.01 6.21 1.76
N SER A 12 8.83 5.96 2.30
CA SER A 12 8.49 4.72 3.00
C SER A 12 7.08 4.30 2.62
N GLY A 13 6.92 3.00 2.35
CA GLY A 13 5.60 2.37 2.35
C GLY A 13 5.11 2.23 3.79
N LEU A 14 3.92 2.72 4.06
CA LEU A 14 3.24 2.59 5.34
C LEU A 14 2.40 1.32 5.34
N LYS A 15 2.53 0.53 6.41
CA LYS A 15 1.58 -0.53 6.75
C LYS A 15 0.99 -0.17 8.11
N ASN A 16 -0.23 0.33 8.11
CA ASN A 16 -0.88 0.95 9.26
C ASN A 16 -1.49 -0.11 10.18
N ILE A 17 -0.67 -1.05 10.67
CA ILE A 17 -1.12 -2.14 11.54
C ILE A 17 -1.75 -1.60 12.83
N GLY A 18 -1.22 -0.52 13.39
CA GLY A 18 -1.80 0.10 14.59
C GLY A 18 -3.24 0.52 14.36
N ASP A 19 -3.48 1.33 13.32
CA ASP A 19 -4.83 1.79 12.94
C ASP A 19 -5.73 0.62 12.53
N SER A 20 -5.18 -0.38 11.83
CA SER A 20 -5.90 -1.59 11.43
C SER A 20 -6.39 -2.41 12.63
N LEU A 21 -5.58 -2.50 13.70
CA LEU A 21 -5.96 -3.19 14.93
C LEU A 21 -7.04 -2.43 15.69
N ILE A 22 -6.93 -1.11 15.76
CA ILE A 22 -7.96 -0.25 16.37
C ILE A 22 -9.27 -0.45 15.62
N TRP A 23 -9.26 -0.31 14.30
CA TRP A 23 -10.43 -0.54 13.45
C TRP A 23 -11.07 -1.92 13.70
N PHE A 24 -10.27 -2.99 13.80
CA PHE A 24 -10.79 -4.32 14.07
C PHE A 24 -11.56 -4.42 15.40
N PHE A 25 -11.05 -3.78 16.46
CA PHE A 25 -11.75 -3.77 17.75
C PHE A 25 -13.00 -2.88 17.72
N ASP A 26 -12.97 -1.74 17.03
CA ASP A 26 -14.15 -0.88 16.84
C ASP A 26 -15.28 -1.64 16.13
N GLU A 27 -14.95 -2.38 15.06
CA GLU A 27 -15.92 -3.22 14.34
C GLU A 27 -16.53 -4.30 15.25
N TRP A 28 -15.70 -4.93 16.09
CA TRP A 28 -16.15 -5.93 17.06
C TRP A 28 -17.05 -5.33 18.13
N ASP A 29 -16.71 -4.16 18.67
CA ASP A 29 -17.54 -3.44 19.64
C ASP A 29 -18.90 -3.04 19.04
N GLU A 30 -18.93 -2.74 17.73
CA GLU A 30 -20.17 -2.52 16.96
C GLU A 30 -20.92 -3.81 16.58
N GLY A 31 -20.42 -4.98 16.99
CA GLY A 31 -21.05 -6.28 16.80
C GLY A 31 -20.73 -6.96 15.46
N ARG A 32 -19.81 -6.41 14.65
CA ARG A 32 -19.33 -7.03 13.41
C ARG A 32 -18.13 -7.92 13.71
N THR A 33 -18.17 -9.18 13.29
CA THR A 33 -17.09 -10.15 13.58
C THR A 33 -16.59 -10.80 12.31
N TYR A 34 -15.27 -10.85 12.13
CA TYR A 34 -14.61 -11.38 10.92
C TYR A 34 -13.83 -12.67 11.20
N TRP A 35 -14.29 -13.48 12.16
CA TRP A 35 -13.59 -14.70 12.56
C TRP A 35 -13.57 -15.73 11.42
N GLY A 36 -12.37 -16.22 11.07
CA GLY A 36 -12.21 -17.18 9.98
C GLY A 36 -12.29 -16.56 8.58
N GLU A 37 -12.41 -15.23 8.48
CA GLU A 37 -12.42 -14.49 7.23
C GLU A 37 -11.08 -13.77 6.99
N GLU A 38 -10.73 -13.58 5.72
CA GLU A 38 -9.64 -12.71 5.33
C GLU A 38 -10.19 -11.29 5.15
N VAL A 39 -9.65 -10.34 5.92
CA VAL A 39 -9.97 -8.92 5.78
C VAL A 39 -8.86 -8.22 5.00
N ASN A 40 -9.23 -7.56 3.91
CA ASN A 40 -8.32 -6.82 3.06
C ASN A 40 -8.37 -5.32 3.40
N LEU A 41 -7.25 -4.78 3.89
CA LEU A 41 -7.09 -3.35 4.20
C LEU A 41 -6.00 -2.76 3.30
N GLY A 42 -6.42 -2.16 2.19
CA GLY A 42 -5.56 -1.61 1.15
C GLY A 42 -5.39 -0.08 1.23
N LEU A 43 -5.11 0.55 0.10
CA LEU A 43 -4.98 2.01 -0.02
C LEU A 43 -6.31 2.75 0.21
N VAL A 44 -7.44 2.09 -0.07
CA VAL A 44 -8.79 2.64 0.08
C VAL A 44 -9.21 2.61 1.55
N GLU A 45 -8.96 1.49 2.22
CA GLU A 45 -9.27 1.28 3.63
C GLU A 45 -8.24 1.94 4.56
N GLY A 46 -7.16 2.49 4.02
CA GLY A 46 -6.09 3.13 4.79
C GLY A 46 -5.16 2.14 5.51
N GLY A 47 -5.25 0.84 5.22
CA GLY A 47 -4.35 -0.18 5.79
C GLY A 47 -2.91 -0.07 5.28
N VAL A 48 -2.71 0.53 4.11
CA VAL A 48 -1.40 0.85 3.55
C VAL A 48 -1.35 2.27 2.97
N GLY A 49 -0.15 2.80 2.79
CA GLY A 49 0.07 4.12 2.19
C GLY A 49 1.52 4.36 1.78
N ILE A 50 1.83 5.57 1.34
CA ILE A 50 3.19 6.00 1.01
C ILE A 50 3.44 7.38 1.60
N VAL A 51 4.63 7.57 2.17
CA VAL A 51 5.06 8.89 2.69
C VAL A 51 5.51 9.76 1.53
N THR A 52 4.72 10.77 1.18
CA THR A 52 5.02 11.68 0.06
C THR A 52 5.63 13.01 0.49
N ASP A 53 5.89 13.21 1.78
CA ASP A 53 6.51 14.42 2.31
C ASP A 53 8.05 14.36 2.32
N LYS A 54 8.68 15.48 2.72
CA LYS A 54 10.13 15.58 3.00
C LYS A 54 11.01 15.17 1.82
N ASN A 55 11.66 14.01 1.90
CA ASN A 55 12.65 13.58 0.93
C ASN A 55 12.01 13.18 -0.40
N PHE A 56 10.78 12.67 -0.39
CA PHE A 56 10.05 12.35 -1.62
C PHE A 56 9.77 13.64 -2.39
N GLU A 57 9.06 14.58 -1.76
CA GLU A 57 8.76 15.90 -2.32
C GLU A 57 10.01 16.66 -2.77
N LYS A 58 11.10 16.57 -2.00
CA LYS A 58 12.35 17.31 -2.27
C LYS A 58 13.21 16.70 -3.37
N TYR A 59 13.31 15.38 -3.46
CA TYR A 59 14.31 14.71 -4.30
C TYR A 59 13.73 13.91 -5.46
N ALA A 60 12.45 13.51 -5.41
CA ALA A 60 11.81 12.89 -6.56
C ALA A 60 11.51 13.95 -7.63
N PRO A 61 11.82 13.72 -8.92
CA PRO A 61 11.42 14.62 -9.99
C PRO A 61 9.89 14.81 -10.01
N GLN A 62 9.42 16.01 -10.37
CA GLN A 62 7.98 16.31 -10.38
C GLN A 62 7.17 15.29 -11.21
N GLU A 63 7.67 14.94 -12.39
CA GLU A 63 7.04 13.91 -13.24
C GLU A 63 6.87 12.56 -12.52
N VAL A 64 7.85 12.16 -11.71
CA VAL A 64 7.77 10.92 -10.91
C VAL A 64 6.74 11.08 -9.79
N GLN A 65 6.69 12.24 -9.13
CA GLN A 65 5.70 12.52 -8.10
C GLN A 65 4.28 12.44 -8.68
N ASP A 66 4.05 13.09 -9.82
CA ASP A 66 2.77 13.12 -10.51
C ASP A 66 2.33 11.70 -10.91
N LEU A 67 3.25 10.87 -11.42
CA LEU A 67 2.96 9.47 -11.75
C LEU A 67 2.60 8.64 -10.51
N VAL A 68 3.26 8.86 -9.37
CA VAL A 68 2.92 8.18 -8.11
C VAL A 68 1.54 8.61 -7.62
N PHE A 69 1.22 9.90 -7.63
CA PHE A 69 -0.10 10.39 -7.23
C PHE A 69 -1.21 9.88 -8.15
N ALA A 70 -0.97 9.88 -9.47
CA ALA A 70 -1.90 9.30 -10.43
C ALA A 70 -2.12 7.81 -10.17
N ALA A 71 -1.06 7.04 -9.89
CA ALA A 71 -1.19 5.62 -9.58
C ALA A 71 -1.96 5.37 -8.27
N ILE A 72 -1.77 6.19 -7.23
CA ILE A 72 -2.55 6.10 -5.98
C ILE A 72 -4.03 6.31 -6.27
N GLU A 73 -4.37 7.36 -7.02
CA GLU A 73 -5.76 7.67 -7.36
C GLU A 73 -6.36 6.62 -8.29
N ASP A 74 -5.62 6.11 -9.27
CA ASP A 74 -6.11 5.06 -10.15
C ASP A 74 -6.38 3.74 -9.41
N VAL A 75 -5.60 3.41 -8.38
CA VAL A 75 -5.89 2.27 -7.51
C VAL A 75 -7.13 2.55 -6.65
N ARG A 76 -7.27 3.75 -6.09
CA ARG A 76 -8.42 4.13 -5.26
C ARG A 76 -9.74 4.17 -6.04
N ASP A 77 -9.69 4.69 -7.25
CA ASP A 77 -10.82 4.73 -8.20
C ASP A 77 -11.14 3.35 -8.78
N GLY A 78 -10.30 2.34 -8.53
CA GLY A 78 -10.43 1.00 -9.08
C GLY A 78 -10.10 0.90 -10.57
N LYS A 79 -9.54 1.94 -11.19
CA LYS A 79 -9.02 1.89 -12.58
C LYS A 79 -7.88 0.91 -12.71
N VAL A 80 -7.04 0.83 -11.67
CA VAL A 80 -5.98 -0.18 -11.52
C VAL A 80 -6.35 -1.11 -10.36
N LYS A 81 -6.55 -2.39 -10.68
CA LYS A 81 -6.74 -3.44 -9.66
C LYS A 81 -5.45 -4.23 -9.50
N VAL A 82 -4.85 -4.12 -8.31
CA VAL A 82 -3.66 -4.93 -7.96
C VAL A 82 -4.09 -6.36 -7.67
N SER A 83 -3.50 -7.33 -8.36
CA SER A 83 -3.78 -8.76 -8.15
C SER A 83 -3.15 -9.26 -6.85
N SER A 84 -3.82 -10.20 -6.18
CA SER A 84 -3.26 -10.91 -5.02
C SER A 84 -2.56 -12.19 -5.46
N ALA A 85 -1.42 -12.48 -4.84
CA ALA A 85 -0.73 -13.76 -4.95
C ALA A 85 -1.28 -14.80 -3.95
N ILE A 86 -2.07 -14.36 -2.97
CA ILE A 86 -2.62 -15.25 -1.94
C ILE A 86 -3.69 -16.13 -2.60
N GLY A 87 -3.50 -17.45 -2.50
CA GLY A 87 -4.40 -18.43 -3.12
C GLY A 87 -4.18 -18.65 -4.62
N ASP A 88 -3.17 -18.02 -5.23
CA ASP A 88 -2.82 -18.26 -6.64
C ASP A 88 -2.05 -19.58 -6.78
N THR A 89 -2.53 -20.47 -7.66
CA THR A 89 -1.90 -21.75 -8.01
C THR A 89 -1.43 -21.80 -9.46
N THR A 90 -1.45 -20.67 -10.18
CA THR A 90 -1.25 -20.58 -11.63
C THR A 90 0.10 -19.99 -12.03
N ASP A 91 1.03 -19.81 -11.08
CA ASP A 91 2.31 -19.11 -11.28
C ASP A 91 2.16 -17.68 -11.83
N GLY A 92 1.00 -17.03 -11.67
CA GLY A 92 0.71 -15.72 -12.25
C GLY A 92 1.65 -14.61 -11.78
N VAL A 93 2.16 -14.69 -10.54
CA VAL A 93 3.20 -13.78 -10.03
C VAL A 93 4.50 -13.91 -10.82
N VAL A 94 4.87 -15.13 -11.22
CA VAL A 94 6.08 -15.39 -11.99
C VAL A 94 5.91 -14.80 -13.39
N ASP A 95 4.80 -15.09 -14.06
CA ASP A 95 4.54 -14.56 -15.40
C ASP A 95 4.50 -13.03 -15.43
N LEU A 96 3.84 -12.41 -14.45
CA LEU A 96 3.81 -10.96 -14.31
C LEU A 96 5.23 -10.40 -14.12
N ARG A 97 6.03 -11.00 -13.22
CA ARG A 97 7.43 -10.60 -12.99
C ARG A 97 8.26 -10.68 -14.28
N GLU A 98 8.10 -11.74 -15.06
CA GLU A 98 8.82 -11.94 -16.32
C GLU A 98 8.41 -10.92 -17.38
N SER A 99 7.12 -10.58 -17.46
CA SER A 99 6.60 -9.58 -18.42
C SER A 99 7.08 -8.15 -18.14
N MET A 100 7.48 -7.85 -16.91
CA MET A 100 7.91 -6.52 -16.46
C MET A 100 9.42 -6.31 -16.55
N LYS A 101 10.16 -7.26 -17.11
CA LYS A 101 11.61 -7.12 -17.34
C LYS A 101 11.88 -6.06 -18.43
N PRO A 102 12.87 -5.16 -18.25
CA PRO A 102 13.26 -4.17 -19.26
C PRO A 102 13.76 -4.78 -20.58
#